data_AF-A0AAE1MWX7-F1
#
_entry.id   AF-A0AAE1MWX7-F1
#
_cell.length_a   1.000
_cell.length_b   1.000
_cell.length_c   1.000
_cell.angle_alpha   90.00
_cell.angle_beta   90.00
_cell.angle_gamma   90.00
#
_symmetry.space_group_name_H-M   'P 1'
#
loop_
_entity.id
_entity.type
_entity.pdbx_description
1 polymer ?
#
loop_
_entity_poly.entity_id
_entity_poly.type
_entity_poly.pdbx_seq_one_letter_code
_entity_poly.pdbx_strand_id
1 'polypeptide(L)'
;METKMCARKLGEIKRRCGFTQELYIDPIGLAGGLAIWWCDNVSFTVLYKSKNIIHVCIESNGMGLPKFLSLVYGPPKDRERRVVWELMKSLVATIEDSWLVVGDFNDLIS
;
A
#
# COMPACT_ATOMS: atom_id res chain seq x y z
N MET A 1 4.12 5.26 1.87
CA MET A 1 4.82 6.35 1.16
C MET A 1 3.80 7.45 0.89
N GLU A 2 3.89 8.54 1.64
CA GLU A 2 2.88 9.59 1.69
C GLU A 2 3.04 10.55 0.49
N THR A 3 2.02 10.67 -0.37
CA THR A 3 2.17 11.44 -1.61
C THR A 3 1.88 12.93 -1.45
N LYS A 4 1.05 13.34 -0.47
CA LYS A 4 0.63 14.74 -0.24
C LYS A 4 0.20 15.48 -1.51
N MET A 5 -0.23 14.74 -2.52
CA MET A 5 -0.54 15.23 -3.87
C MET A 5 -1.81 14.58 -4.37
N CYS A 6 -2.60 15.33 -5.14
CA CYS A 6 -3.80 14.80 -5.76
C CYS A 6 -3.48 13.85 -6.92
N ALA A 7 -4.39 12.90 -7.17
CA ALA A 7 -4.25 11.86 -8.19
C ALA A 7 -3.87 12.40 -9.59
N ARG A 8 -4.39 13.57 -9.99
CA ARG A 8 -4.11 14.16 -11.32
C ARG A 8 -2.61 14.40 -11.54
N LYS A 9 -1.91 14.99 -10.56
CA LYS A 9 -0.48 15.28 -10.66
C LYS A 9 0.36 14.01 -10.58
N LEU A 10 -0.09 13.05 -9.78
CA LEU A 10 0.53 11.73 -9.69
C LEU A 10 0.46 10.97 -11.01
N GLY A 11 -0.66 11.05 -11.74
CA GLY A 11 -0.80 10.42 -13.06
C GLY A 11 0.19 10.96 -14.11
N GLU A 12 0.55 12.25 -14.05
CA GLU A 12 1.59 12.82 -14.93
C GLU A 12 2.99 12.28 -14.60
N ILE A 13 3.33 12.18 -13.31
CA ILE A 13 4.62 11.64 -12.86
C ILE A 13 4.72 10.16 -13.20
N LYS A 14 3.66 9.38 -12.94
CA LYS A 14 3.57 7.96 -13.28
C LYS A 14 3.96 7.71 -14.73
N ARG A 15 3.35 8.44 -15.67
CA ARG A 15 3.62 8.28 -17.11
C ARG A 15 5.09 8.56 -17.43
N ARG A 16 5.70 9.56 -16.80
CA ARG A 16 7.13 9.88 -16.98
C ARG A 16 8.05 8.79 -16.41
N CYS A 17 7.60 8.06 -15.40
CA CYS A 17 8.31 6.92 -14.82
C CYS A 17 8.10 5.60 -15.58
N GLY A 18 7.23 5.58 -16.61
CA GLY A 18 6.98 4.40 -17.43
C GLY A 18 6.01 3.37 -16.84
N PHE A 19 5.32 3.69 -15.75
CA PHE A 19 4.29 2.81 -15.19
C PHE A 19 2.94 3.01 -15.90
N THR A 20 2.20 1.92 -16.05
CA THR A 20 0.94 1.91 -16.81
C THR A 20 -0.27 1.97 -15.87
N GLN A 21 -0.22 1.23 -14.76
CA GLN A 21 -1.32 1.08 -13.82
C GLN A 21 -1.12 1.88 -12.52
N GLU A 22 -2.22 2.17 -11.82
CA GLU A 22 -2.21 2.99 -10.61
C GLU A 22 -3.33 2.64 -9.63
N LEU A 23 -3.05 2.86 -8.35
CA LEU A 23 -4.03 2.86 -7.26
C LEU A 23 -3.70 4.01 -6.33
N TYR A 24 -4.69 4.88 -6.08
CA TYR A 24 -4.54 6.01 -5.18
C TYR A 24 -5.53 5.96 -4.03
N ILE A 25 -5.06 6.37 -2.86
CA ILE A 25 -5.89 6.81 -1.74
C ILE A 25 -5.58 8.29 -1.58
N ASP A 26 -6.61 9.13 -1.70
CA ASP A 26 -6.43 10.57 -1.61
C ASP A 26 -6.01 11.00 -0.19
N PRO A 27 -5.19 12.07 -0.09
CA PRO A 27 -4.91 12.69 1.20
C PRO A 27 -6.18 13.32 1.80
N ILE A 28 -6.22 13.39 3.14
CA ILE A 28 -7.24 14.17 3.86
C ILE A 28 -6.58 15.50 4.26
N GLY A 29 -6.90 16.57 3.53
CA GLY A 29 -6.25 17.87 3.70
C GLY A 29 -4.78 17.83 3.25
N LEU A 30 -3.85 18.21 4.14
CA LEU A 30 -2.40 18.26 3.87
C LEU A 30 -1.65 16.97 4.30
N ALA A 31 -2.39 15.97 4.81
CA ALA A 31 -1.83 14.74 5.36
C ALA A 31 -2.39 13.52 4.63
N GLY A 32 -1.57 12.48 4.57
CA GLY A 32 -1.87 11.22 3.92
C GLY A 32 -1.62 11.23 2.42
N GLY A 33 -2.32 10.33 1.75
CA GLY A 33 -2.09 10.02 0.34
C GLY A 33 -1.25 8.76 0.21
N LEU A 34 -1.82 7.68 -0.32
CA LEU A 34 -1.06 6.48 -0.69
C LEU A 34 -1.19 6.26 -2.19
N ALA A 35 -0.08 5.88 -2.82
CA ALA A 35 -0.05 5.58 -4.24
C ALA A 35 0.71 4.27 -4.48
N ILE A 36 0.20 3.47 -5.41
CA ILE A 36 0.88 2.31 -5.97
C ILE A 36 0.88 2.49 -7.48
N TRP A 37 2.03 2.26 -8.10
CA TRP A 37 2.19 2.20 -9.55
C TRP A 37 2.81 0.86 -9.94
N TRP A 38 2.38 0.32 -11.07
CA TRP A 38 2.90 -0.94 -11.60
C TRP A 38 2.74 -1.01 -13.12
N CYS A 39 3.31 -2.06 -13.70
CA CYS A 39 3.28 -2.33 -15.13
C CYS A 39 2.24 -3.41 -15.47
N ASP A 40 1.77 -3.44 -16.72
CA ASP A 40 0.67 -4.31 -17.18
C ASP A 40 0.97 -5.82 -17.09
N ASN A 41 2.24 -6.19 -16.90
CA ASN A 41 2.64 -7.58 -16.67
C ASN A 41 2.32 -8.09 -15.26
N VAL A 42 1.86 -7.21 -14.37
CA VAL A 42 1.42 -7.53 -13.02
C VAL A 42 -0.01 -7.05 -12.83
N SER A 43 -0.86 -7.88 -12.26
CA SER A 43 -2.21 -7.51 -11.86
C SER A 43 -2.29 -7.45 -10.33
N PHE A 44 -3.02 -6.44 -9.83
CA PHE A 44 -3.35 -6.33 -8.42
C PHE A 44 -4.86 -6.38 -8.21
N THR A 45 -5.29 -7.24 -7.31
CA THR A 45 -6.67 -7.26 -6.81
C THR A 45 -6.69 -6.70 -5.40
N VAL A 46 -7.39 -5.58 -5.20
CA VAL A 46 -7.53 -4.95 -3.89
C VAL A 46 -8.43 -5.79 -2.99
N LEU A 47 -7.88 -6.32 -1.90
CA LEU A 47 -8.60 -7.11 -0.91
C LEU A 47 -9.07 -6.25 0.26
N TYR A 48 -8.24 -5.28 0.65
CA TYR A 48 -8.58 -4.32 1.70
C TYR A 48 -7.90 -2.98 1.45
N LYS A 49 -8.60 -1.89 1.73
CA LYS A 49 -8.04 -0.54 1.66
C LYS A 49 -8.56 0.36 2.77
N SER A 50 -7.67 1.15 3.35
CA SER A 50 -7.96 2.20 4.31
C SER A 50 -6.91 3.31 4.16
N LYS A 51 -7.08 4.43 4.87
CA LYS A 51 -6.09 5.52 4.88
C LYS A 51 -4.68 5.09 5.32
N ASN A 52 -4.55 3.94 6.01
CA ASN A 52 -3.29 3.46 6.58
C ASN A 52 -2.79 2.16 5.95
N ILE A 53 -3.66 1.36 5.31
CA ILE A 53 -3.28 0.05 4.76
C ILE A 53 -3.88 -0.10 3.37
N ILE A 54 -3.07 -0.52 2.41
CA ILE A 54 -3.54 -1.11 1.15
C ILE A 54 -3.07 -2.56 1.12
N HIS A 55 -3.99 -3.50 1.07
CA HIS A 55 -3.69 -4.92 0.95
C HIS A 55 -4.21 -5.44 -0.39
N VAL A 56 -3.31 -6.04 -1.18
CA VAL A 56 -3.59 -6.54 -2.52
C VAL A 56 -3.11 -7.98 -2.68
N CYS A 57 -3.84 -8.75 -3.49
CA CYS A 57 -3.36 -9.98 -4.10
C CYS A 57 -2.62 -9.63 -5.40
N ILE A 58 -1.44 -10.20 -5.58
CA ILE A 58 -0.64 -10.08 -6.79
C ILE A 58 -0.89 -11.29 -7.69
N GLU A 59 -1.15 -11.02 -8.96
CA GLU A 59 -1.10 -12.01 -10.02
C GLU A 59 0.03 -11.62 -10.97
N SER A 60 1.07 -12.45 -11.00
CA SER A 60 2.21 -12.27 -11.89
C SER A 60 2.47 -13.59 -12.58
N ASN A 61 2.39 -13.61 -13.91
CA ASN A 61 2.52 -14.82 -14.71
C ASN A 61 3.98 -15.33 -14.67
N GLY A 62 4.34 -16.05 -13.60
CA GLY A 62 5.65 -16.70 -13.45
C GLY A 62 6.81 -15.81 -13.01
N MET A 63 6.56 -14.58 -12.52
CA MET A 63 7.62 -13.65 -12.14
C MET A 63 8.20 -13.89 -10.72
N GLY A 64 7.72 -14.89 -9.99
CA GLY A 64 8.17 -15.20 -8.64
C GLY A 64 7.88 -14.08 -7.61
N LEU A 65 6.89 -13.23 -7.88
CA LEU A 65 6.47 -12.19 -6.94
C LEU A 65 5.67 -12.81 -5.78
N PRO A 66 5.69 -12.19 -4.58
CA PRO A 66 4.87 -12.63 -3.47
C PRO A 66 3.38 -12.61 -3.85
N LYS A 67 2.60 -13.55 -3.33
CA LYS A 67 1.16 -13.64 -3.61
C LYS A 67 0.39 -12.45 -3.03
N PHE A 68 0.85 -11.89 -1.92
CA PHE A 68 0.21 -10.76 -1.26
C PHE A 68 1.18 -9.61 -1.02
N LEU A 69 0.66 -8.39 -1.09
CA LEU A 69 1.37 -7.17 -0.72
C LEU A 69 0.51 -6.32 0.21
N SER A 70 1.08 -5.90 1.34
CA SER A 70 0.50 -4.90 2.22
C SER A 70 1.38 -3.66 2.22
N LEU A 71 0.83 -2.53 1.74
CA LEU A 71 1.43 -1.22 1.95
C LEU A 71 0.88 -0.61 3.22
N VAL A 72 1.78 -0.30 4.16
CA VAL A 72 1.42 0.23 5.47
C VAL A 72 1.90 1.67 5.62
N TYR A 73 1.05 2.49 6.21
CA TYR A 73 1.37 3.80 6.74
C TYR A 73 0.91 3.85 8.19
N GLY A 74 1.85 3.62 9.09
CA GLY A 74 1.64 3.74 10.53
C GLY A 74 1.42 5.21 10.89
N PRO A 75 0.36 5.54 11.63
CA PRO A 75 0.13 6.90 12.09
C PRO A 75 1.15 7.27 13.19
N PRO A 76 1.48 8.57 13.35
CA PRO A 76 2.47 9.02 14.31
C PRO A 76 2.05 8.83 15.77
N LYS A 77 0.73 8.73 16.04
CA LYS A 77 0.21 8.52 17.39
C LYS A 77 0.15 7.03 17.73
N ASP A 78 0.78 6.65 18.84
CA ASP A 78 0.85 5.26 19.33
C ASP A 78 -0.50 4.54 19.40
N ARG A 79 -1.54 5.23 19.89
CA ARG A 79 -2.88 4.64 19.98
C ARG A 79 -3.44 4.26 18.61
N GLU A 80 -3.29 5.14 17.63
CA GLU A 80 -3.73 4.89 16.26
C GLU A 80 -2.85 3.82 15.60
N ARG A 81 -1.54 3.79 15.92
CA ARG A 81 -0.59 2.80 15.39
C ARG A 81 -0.92 1.39 15.88
N ARG A 82 -1.30 1.24 17.15
CA ARG A 82 -1.80 -0.05 17.68
C ARG A 82 -3.02 -0.56 16.91
N VAL A 83 -3.96 0.31 16.54
CA VAL A 83 -5.13 -0.08 15.73
C VAL A 83 -4.71 -0.63 14.37
N VAL A 84 -3.76 0.04 13.70
CA VAL A 84 -3.19 -0.43 12.42
C VAL A 84 -2.52 -1.80 12.59
N TRP A 85 -1.77 -2.00 13.68
CA TRP A 85 -1.15 -3.29 13.97
C TRP A 85 -2.15 -4.40 14.24
N GLU A 86 -3.22 -4.15 15.00
CA GLU A 86 -4.27 -5.16 15.23
C GLU A 86 -5.00 -5.52 13.92
N LEU A 87 -5.24 -4.55 13.04
CA LEU A 87 -5.77 -4.81 11.70
C LEU A 87 -4.80 -5.64 10.84
N MET A 88 -3.50 -5.39 10.94
CA MET A 88 -2.50 -6.19 10.23
C MET A 88 -2.46 -7.63 10.74
N LYS A 89 -2.60 -7.84 12.05
CA LYS A 89 -2.69 -9.18 12.66
C LYS A 89 -3.92 -9.95 12.17
N SER A 90 -5.07 -9.29 12.05
CA SER A 90 -6.27 -9.95 11.53
C SER A 90 -6.16 -10.29 10.05
N LEU A 91 -5.49 -9.44 9.25
CA LEU A 91 -5.21 -9.72 7.84
C LEU A 91 -4.29 -10.93 7.67
N VAL A 92 -3.13 -10.96 8.35
CA VAL A 92 -2.16 -12.07 8.20
C VAL A 92 -2.69 -13.41 8.70
N ALA A 93 -3.63 -13.41 9.66
CA ALA A 93 -4.25 -14.64 10.14
C ALA A 93 -4.97 -15.43 9.03
N THR A 94 -5.22 -14.81 7.88
CA THR A 94 -5.88 -15.41 6.71
C THR A 94 -4.94 -15.69 5.55
N ILE A 95 -3.65 -15.36 5.67
CA ILE A 95 -2.66 -15.47 4.60
C ILE A 95 -1.84 -16.75 4.77
N GLU A 96 -1.95 -17.66 3.80
CA GLU A 96 -1.22 -18.94 3.77
C GLU A 96 -0.09 -18.99 2.71
N ASP A 97 0.15 -17.88 2.01
CA ASP A 97 1.12 -17.78 0.90
C ASP A 97 2.14 -16.67 1.18
N SER A 98 3.14 -16.56 0.32
CA SER A 98 4.15 -15.52 0.30
C SER A 98 3.55 -14.11 0.41
N TRP A 99 4.04 -13.37 1.40
CA TRP A 99 3.52 -12.06 1.76
C TRP A 99 4.66 -11.06 1.94
N LEU A 100 4.53 -9.92 1.28
CA LEU A 100 5.43 -8.80 1.41
C LEU A 100 4.72 -7.63 2.11
N VAL A 101 5.35 -7.09 3.14
CA VAL A 101 4.87 -5.89 3.83
C VAL A 101 5.90 -4.79 3.64
N VAL A 102 5.47 -3.66 3.11
CA VAL A 102 6.34 -2.49 2.87
C VAL A 102 5.62 -1.26 3.34
N GLY A 103 6.34 -0.29 3.88
CA GLY A 103 5.69 0.90 4.36
C GLY A 103 6.57 1.80 5.18
N ASP A 104 5.95 2.88 5.63
CA ASP A 104 6.45 3.66 6.74
C ASP A 104 5.60 3.28 7.95
N PHE A 105 6.18 2.50 8.87
CA PHE A 105 5.46 2.01 10.03
C PHE A 105 5.36 3.06 11.14
N ASN A 106 6.12 4.15 11.06
CA ASN A 106 6.28 5.14 12.14
C ASN A 106 6.46 4.47 13.51
N ASP A 107 7.18 3.35 13.55
CA ASP A 107 7.56 2.65 14.77
C ASP A 107 8.99 3.04 15.12
N LEU A 108 9.17 3.52 16.35
CA LEU A 108 10.49 3.62 16.95
C LEU A 108 10.79 2.23 17.51
N ILE A 109 11.82 1.58 16.97
CA ILE A 109 12.40 0.40 17.61
C ILE A 109 13.02 0.92 18.92
N SER A 110 12.32 0.76 20.03
CA SER A 110 12.87 0.99 21.37
C SER A 110 13.39 -0.31 21.94
#